data_AF-R6U015-F1
#
_entry.id   AF-R6U015-F1
#
_cell.length_a   1.000
_cell.length_b   1.000
_cell.length_c   1.000
_cell.angle_alpha   90.00
_cell.angle_beta   90.00
_cell.angle_gamma   90.00
#
_symmetry.space_group_name_H-M   'P 1'
#
loop_
_entity.id
_entity.type
_entity.pdbx_description
1 polymer ?
#
loop_
_entity_poly.entity_id
_entity_poly.type
_entity_poly.pdbx_seq_one_letter_code
_entity_poly.pdbx_strand_id
1 'polypeptide(L)'
;MHNNGGNSPSRTNAFSKMGFDTFTSKELMNITEYTPNGSWPTDDILVSETMKTFDATPNQSDFTYIITVGTHGDYPKEPVIENPTYTVSGVEDEGMKNAWTYYVNQLNEADRFIKELTDELSKRDEDTIVVMFGDHLPTMGLQNSDMKSGDIYKTKYITWNNMGLPKEDADLYAYQLLAQTTDTVGIHEGTIMNYHQTQMNSTDEASYQDGLDLLQYDILYGKRYCYNGTDLYPASDLVMGIDKVDITNVSDSSTGDTVYIYGHNFTNWSKVYINDSKVASTYLSAGVLAIKKEDISDGDEITVCQVGSSDTIFRKSENTYTYVDPAVEHDSESETDEPTENQ
;
A
#
# COMPACT_ATOMS: atom_id res chain seq x y z
N MET A 1 2.68 1.73 1.89
CA MET A 1 1.93 0.83 0.99
C MET A 1 1.26 -0.30 1.77
N HIS A 2 0.12 -0.80 1.30
CA HIS A 2 -0.55 -1.96 1.88
C HIS A 2 -1.44 -2.65 0.83
N ASN A 3 -1.27 -3.95 0.60
CA ASN A 3 -2.10 -4.75 -0.31
C ASN A 3 -3.47 -5.12 0.31
N ASN A 4 -4.02 -4.25 1.15
CA ASN A 4 -5.38 -4.36 1.70
C ASN A 4 -6.12 -3.02 1.59
N GLY A 5 -7.39 -2.99 2.00
CA GLY A 5 -8.30 -1.88 1.78
C GLY A 5 -7.84 -0.54 2.39
N GLY A 6 -7.87 0.50 1.55
CA GLY A 6 -7.53 1.88 1.91
C GLY A 6 -8.63 2.61 2.68
N ASN A 7 -9.87 2.10 2.67
CA ASN A 7 -11.05 2.79 3.22
C ASN A 7 -11.08 2.99 4.72
N SER A 8 -10.14 2.43 5.47
CA SER A 8 -10.11 2.64 6.90
C SER A 8 -9.79 4.13 7.15
N PRO A 9 -10.77 4.96 7.59
CA PRO A 9 -10.50 6.38 7.80
C PRO A 9 -9.43 6.57 8.87
N SER A 10 -9.20 5.57 9.74
CA SER A 10 -8.08 5.57 10.67
C SER A 10 -6.73 5.44 9.96
N ARG A 11 -6.58 4.66 8.88
CA ARG A 11 -5.30 4.53 8.17
C ARG A 11 -4.97 5.77 7.35
N THR A 12 -5.90 6.24 6.51
CA THR A 12 -5.67 7.46 5.71
C THR A 12 -5.41 8.66 6.62
N ASN A 13 -6.20 8.83 7.70
CA ASN A 13 -5.96 9.89 8.67
C ASN A 13 -4.63 9.68 9.41
N ALA A 14 -4.32 8.47 9.89
CA ALA A 14 -3.09 8.22 10.61
C ALA A 14 -1.85 8.47 9.73
N PHE A 15 -1.83 8.01 8.48
CA PHE A 15 -0.71 8.26 7.57
C PHE A 15 -0.56 9.73 7.21
N SER A 16 -1.66 10.46 7.02
CA SER A 16 -1.63 11.93 6.90
C SER A 16 -1.05 12.58 8.16
N LYS A 17 -1.46 12.15 9.36
CA LYS A 17 -0.93 12.65 10.64
C LYS A 17 0.54 12.27 10.89
N MET A 18 1.00 11.16 10.32
CA MET A 18 2.40 10.76 10.34
C MET A 18 3.25 11.49 9.30
N GLY A 19 2.64 12.23 8.37
CA GLY A 19 3.33 13.03 7.37
C GLY A 19 3.72 12.26 6.10
N PHE A 20 3.11 11.12 5.81
CA PHE A 20 3.35 10.41 4.54
C PHE A 20 2.80 11.20 3.36
N ASP A 21 3.55 11.28 2.26
CA ASP A 21 3.09 11.96 1.04
C ASP A 21 2.07 11.12 0.27
N THR A 22 2.27 9.80 0.21
CA THR A 22 1.43 8.89 -0.57
C THR A 22 1.02 7.65 0.20
N PHE A 23 -0.15 7.11 -0.14
CA PHE A 23 -0.61 5.80 0.34
C PHE A 23 -1.20 4.97 -0.80
N THR A 24 -0.45 3.97 -1.27
CA THR A 24 -0.93 2.94 -2.19
C THR A 24 -1.58 1.79 -1.42
N SER A 25 -2.91 1.67 -1.53
CA SER A 25 -3.74 0.58 -1.00
C SER A 25 -4.13 -0.41 -2.10
N LYS A 26 -4.80 -1.54 -1.77
CA LYS A 26 -5.19 -2.56 -2.76
C LYS A 26 -5.98 -2.02 -3.95
N GLU A 27 -6.80 -0.99 -3.74
CA GLU A 27 -7.64 -0.38 -4.77
C GLU A 27 -6.82 0.23 -5.91
N LEU A 28 -5.55 0.51 -5.63
CA LEU A 28 -4.58 1.19 -6.48
C LEU A 28 -3.55 0.22 -7.05
N MET A 29 -3.72 -1.09 -6.82
CA MET A 29 -2.82 -2.16 -7.27
C MET A 29 -3.56 -3.11 -8.22
N ASN A 30 -2.87 -3.61 -9.24
CA ASN A 30 -3.43 -4.64 -10.13
C ASN A 30 -3.24 -6.04 -9.52
N ILE A 31 -3.99 -6.34 -8.46
CA ILE A 31 -3.93 -7.63 -7.77
C ILE A 31 -4.58 -8.73 -8.62
N THR A 32 -3.80 -9.76 -8.93
CA THR A 32 -4.24 -10.94 -9.70
C THR A 32 -4.18 -12.24 -8.91
N GLU A 33 -3.40 -12.27 -7.82
CA GLU A 33 -3.14 -13.47 -7.03
C GLU A 33 -3.65 -13.30 -5.59
N TYR A 34 -4.15 -14.40 -5.04
CA TYR A 34 -4.73 -14.47 -3.71
C TYR A 34 -4.23 -15.73 -3.00
N THR A 35 -4.23 -15.69 -1.68
CA THR A 35 -3.92 -16.82 -0.81
C THR A 35 -4.79 -18.03 -1.13
N PRO A 36 -4.37 -19.28 -0.81
CA PRO A 36 -5.09 -20.49 -1.21
C PRO A 36 -6.57 -20.57 -0.76
N ASN A 37 -6.93 -19.86 0.32
CA ASN A 37 -8.32 -19.73 0.79
C ASN A 37 -9.12 -18.60 0.09
N GLY A 38 -8.50 -17.83 -0.80
CA GLY A 38 -9.07 -16.71 -1.53
C GLY A 38 -9.26 -15.42 -0.74
N SER A 39 -8.81 -15.37 0.53
CA SER A 39 -9.16 -14.28 1.45
C SER A 39 -8.30 -13.02 1.27
N TRP A 40 -7.03 -13.19 0.94
CA TRP A 40 -6.04 -12.11 0.98
C TRP A 40 -5.23 -12.07 -0.30
N PRO A 41 -4.88 -10.88 -0.81
CA PRO A 41 -3.85 -10.76 -1.84
C PRO A 41 -2.53 -11.36 -1.35
N THR A 42 -1.78 -11.99 -2.25
CA THR A 42 -0.40 -12.39 -1.97
C THR A 42 0.51 -11.15 -1.89
N ASP A 43 1.66 -11.28 -1.22
CA ASP A 43 2.54 -10.14 -0.92
C ASP A 43 3.54 -9.83 -2.05
N ASP A 44 3.68 -10.70 -3.07
CA ASP A 44 4.56 -10.50 -4.22
C ASP A 44 4.29 -9.20 -4.99
N ILE A 45 3.01 -8.81 -5.10
CA ILE A 45 2.61 -7.54 -5.74
C ILE A 45 3.32 -6.33 -5.09
N LEU A 46 3.57 -6.39 -3.77
CA LEU A 46 4.21 -5.31 -3.03
C LEU A 46 5.65 -5.07 -3.48
N VAL A 47 6.36 -6.07 -4.02
CA VAL A 47 7.72 -5.87 -4.54
C VAL A 47 7.70 -4.87 -5.71
N SER A 48 6.86 -5.14 -6.71
CA SER A 48 6.74 -4.28 -7.89
C SER A 48 6.21 -2.89 -7.53
N GLU A 49 5.21 -2.81 -6.67
CA GLU A 49 4.62 -1.53 -6.21
C GLU A 49 5.63 -0.71 -5.37
N THR A 50 6.54 -1.37 -4.66
CA THR A 50 7.62 -0.71 -3.92
C THR A 50 8.62 -0.10 -4.89
N MET A 51 9.02 -0.83 -5.94
CA MET A 51 9.93 -0.29 -6.96
C MET A 51 9.34 0.92 -7.68
N LYS A 52 8.04 0.86 -8.05
CA LYS A 52 7.34 2.03 -8.62
C LYS A 52 7.38 3.25 -7.71
N THR A 53 7.26 3.05 -6.40
CA THR A 53 7.31 4.14 -5.41
C THR A 53 8.67 4.84 -5.46
N PHE A 54 9.76 4.09 -5.44
CA PHE A 54 11.11 4.66 -5.54
C PHE A 54 11.40 5.28 -6.91
N ASP A 55 10.83 4.73 -7.98
CA ASP A 55 11.01 5.28 -9.33
C ASP A 55 10.19 6.58 -9.54
N ALA A 56 9.17 6.83 -8.73
CA ALA A 56 8.34 8.04 -8.78
C ALA A 56 9.02 9.29 -8.18
N THR A 57 10.09 9.10 -7.40
CA THR A 57 10.80 10.14 -6.64
C THR A 57 12.28 10.26 -7.03
N PRO A 58 12.61 10.43 -8.34
CA PRO A 58 13.99 10.40 -8.79
C PRO A 58 14.85 11.48 -8.11
N ASN A 59 16.02 11.08 -7.62
CA ASN A 59 16.99 11.92 -6.89
C ASN A 59 16.50 12.41 -5.51
N GLN A 60 15.56 11.71 -4.90
CA GLN A 60 15.12 11.94 -3.53
C GLN A 60 15.32 10.65 -2.72
N SER A 61 15.50 10.80 -1.41
CA SER A 61 15.51 9.65 -0.50
C SER A 61 14.10 9.36 0.00
N ASP A 62 13.72 8.10 0.05
CA ASP A 62 12.39 7.67 0.45
C ASP A 62 12.35 7.03 1.84
N PHE A 63 11.24 7.24 2.55
CA PHE A 63 10.85 6.43 3.69
C PHE A 63 9.59 5.62 3.34
N THR A 64 9.78 4.35 3.00
CA THR A 64 8.67 3.48 2.59
C THR A 64 8.28 2.53 3.70
N TYR A 65 7.02 2.61 4.14
CA TYR A 65 6.42 1.67 5.08
C TYR A 65 5.54 0.66 4.34
N ILE A 66 5.96 -0.61 4.31
CA ILE A 66 5.29 -1.71 3.59
C ILE A 66 4.56 -2.58 4.61
N ILE A 67 3.24 -2.75 4.43
CA ILE A 67 2.41 -3.59 5.30
C ILE A 67 1.90 -4.77 4.47
N THR A 68 2.36 -5.97 4.83
CA THR A 68 1.95 -7.24 4.22
C THR A 68 0.61 -7.71 4.77
N VAL A 69 -0.06 -8.63 4.05
CA VAL A 69 -1.31 -9.25 4.50
C VAL A 69 -1.36 -10.75 4.19
N GLY A 70 -0.42 -11.29 3.41
CA GLY A 70 -0.44 -12.69 2.97
C GLY A 70 -0.39 -13.72 4.09
N THR A 71 0.09 -13.36 5.27
CA THR A 71 0.11 -14.22 6.48
C THR A 71 -1.08 -14.01 7.41
N HIS A 72 -2.04 -13.15 7.07
CA HIS A 72 -3.19 -12.84 7.93
C HIS A 72 -4.19 -14.02 8.01
N GLY A 73 -4.92 -14.13 9.14
CA GLY A 73 -6.05 -15.08 9.29
C GLY A 73 -7.27 -14.67 8.44
N ASP A 74 -8.27 -15.48 8.15
CA ASP A 74 -8.70 -16.69 8.84
C ASP A 74 -7.93 -17.95 8.44
N TYR A 75 -7.39 -18.64 9.44
CA TYR A 75 -6.68 -19.90 9.24
C TYR A 75 -7.68 -21.05 9.05
N PRO A 76 -7.68 -21.74 7.90
CA PRO A 76 -8.69 -22.72 7.57
C PRO A 76 -8.57 -23.97 8.44
N LYS A 77 -9.71 -24.52 8.85
CA LYS A 77 -9.79 -25.80 9.57
C LYS A 77 -9.92 -27.00 8.65
N GLU A 78 -10.15 -26.77 7.36
CA GLU A 78 -10.14 -27.79 6.31
C GLU A 78 -8.93 -27.58 5.38
N PRO A 79 -8.47 -28.61 4.65
CA PRO A 79 -7.38 -28.46 3.69
C PRO A 79 -7.80 -27.55 2.54
N VAL A 80 -7.05 -26.47 2.32
CA VAL A 80 -7.21 -25.56 1.15
C VAL A 80 -5.99 -25.56 0.23
N ILE A 81 -4.91 -26.23 0.63
CA ILE A 81 -3.68 -26.39 -0.15
C ILE A 81 -3.62 -27.84 -0.59
N GLU A 82 -3.73 -28.09 -1.90
CA GLU A 82 -3.76 -29.46 -2.45
C GLU A 82 -2.44 -30.20 -2.19
N ASN A 83 -1.30 -29.53 -2.40
CA ASN A 83 0.04 -30.09 -2.25
C ASN A 83 0.93 -29.12 -1.44
N PRO A 84 0.82 -29.08 -0.10
CA PRO A 84 1.58 -28.15 0.71
C PRO A 84 3.08 -28.45 0.67
N THR A 85 3.90 -27.42 0.47
CA THR A 85 5.37 -27.51 0.50
C THR A 85 5.87 -27.98 1.87
N TYR A 86 5.23 -27.48 2.93
CA TYR A 86 5.51 -27.86 4.31
C TYR A 86 4.29 -28.49 4.96
N THR A 87 4.50 -29.56 5.72
CA THR A 87 3.45 -30.18 6.55
C THR A 87 3.85 -30.11 8.01
N VAL A 88 2.86 -30.02 8.90
CA VAL A 88 3.10 -30.03 10.35
C VAL A 88 2.73 -31.38 10.98
N SER A 89 3.37 -31.70 12.09
CA SER A 89 3.10 -32.90 12.89
C SER A 89 3.09 -32.54 14.38
N GLY A 90 2.59 -33.42 15.24
CA GLY A 90 2.50 -33.19 16.69
C GLY A 90 1.25 -32.40 17.14
N VAL A 91 0.31 -32.17 16.23
CA VAL A 91 -1.00 -31.55 16.51
C VAL A 91 -2.08 -32.61 16.33
N GLU A 92 -2.78 -32.97 17.42
CA GLU A 92 -3.81 -34.02 17.40
C GLU A 92 -5.12 -33.55 16.76
N ASP A 93 -5.51 -32.29 16.97
CA ASP A 93 -6.70 -31.71 16.36
C ASP A 93 -6.46 -31.45 14.86
N GLU A 94 -7.17 -32.18 13.99
CA GLU A 94 -7.00 -32.07 12.54
C GLU A 94 -7.30 -30.65 12.02
N GLY A 95 -8.27 -29.95 12.62
CA GLY A 95 -8.56 -28.56 12.26
C GLY A 95 -7.39 -27.63 12.55
N MET A 96 -6.75 -27.78 13.70
CA MET A 96 -5.57 -27.03 14.09
C MET A 96 -4.34 -27.42 13.25
N LYS A 97 -4.20 -28.70 12.91
CA LYS A 97 -3.15 -29.19 12.01
C LYS A 97 -3.29 -28.58 10.60
N ASN A 98 -4.50 -28.44 10.08
CA ASN A 98 -4.77 -27.73 8.83
C ASN A 98 -4.41 -26.24 8.93
N ALA A 99 -4.83 -25.59 10.01
CA ALA A 99 -4.52 -24.18 10.26
C ALA A 99 -3.00 -23.91 10.34
N TRP A 100 -2.25 -24.77 11.05
CA TRP A 100 -0.79 -24.68 11.14
C TRP A 100 -0.09 -25.01 9.82
N THR A 101 -0.56 -26.04 9.10
CA THR A 101 -0.05 -26.36 7.76
C THR A 101 -0.19 -25.15 6.85
N TYR A 102 -1.37 -24.52 6.84
CA TYR A 102 -1.60 -23.29 6.08
C TYR A 102 -0.65 -22.17 6.52
N TYR A 103 -0.60 -21.85 7.81
CA TYR A 103 0.25 -20.76 8.33
C TYR A 103 1.74 -20.93 7.99
N VAL A 104 2.30 -22.14 8.12
CA VAL A 104 3.71 -22.41 7.79
C VAL A 104 3.97 -22.25 6.28
N ASN A 105 3.02 -22.59 5.41
CA ASN A 105 3.17 -22.33 3.98
C ASN A 105 3.03 -20.83 3.67
N GLN A 106 2.15 -20.08 4.35
CA GLN A 106 2.11 -18.62 4.21
C GLN A 106 3.40 -17.94 4.71
N LEU A 107 4.06 -18.49 5.74
CA LEU A 107 5.40 -18.03 6.14
C LEU A 107 6.45 -18.27 5.05
N ASN A 108 6.33 -19.34 4.26
CA ASN A 108 7.21 -19.56 3.12
C ASN A 108 6.98 -18.54 2.00
N GLU A 109 5.73 -18.14 1.76
CA GLU A 109 5.40 -17.05 0.85
C GLU A 109 5.98 -15.71 1.33
N ALA A 110 5.91 -15.42 2.64
CA ALA A 110 6.53 -14.23 3.22
C ALA A 110 8.08 -14.26 3.11
N ASP A 111 8.72 -15.42 3.30
CA ASP A 111 10.15 -15.60 3.10
C ASP A 111 10.58 -15.34 1.64
N ARG A 112 9.78 -15.82 0.68
CA ARG A 112 9.97 -15.51 -0.74
C ARG A 112 9.81 -14.03 -1.04
N PHE A 113 8.79 -13.37 -0.51
CA PHE A 113 8.61 -11.93 -0.63
C PHE A 113 9.83 -11.16 -0.11
N ILE A 114 10.34 -11.51 1.08
CA ILE A 114 11.55 -10.90 1.64
C ILE A 114 12.74 -11.06 0.70
N LYS A 115 12.92 -12.27 0.16
CA LYS A 115 13.98 -12.54 -0.81
C LYS A 115 13.83 -11.69 -2.08
N GLU A 116 12.65 -11.66 -2.69
CA GLU A 116 12.39 -10.91 -3.92
C GLU A 116 12.58 -9.40 -3.70
N LEU A 117 12.08 -8.85 -2.59
CA LEU A 117 12.26 -7.45 -2.22
C LEU A 117 13.74 -7.09 -2.05
N THR A 118 14.49 -7.89 -1.28
CA THR A 118 15.92 -7.63 -1.04
C THR A 118 16.78 -7.85 -2.30
N ASP A 119 16.41 -8.79 -3.16
CA ASP A 119 17.04 -8.98 -4.46
C ASP A 119 16.85 -7.73 -5.35
N GLU A 120 15.64 -7.17 -5.46
CA GLU A 120 15.42 -5.95 -6.25
C GLU A 120 16.13 -4.73 -5.66
N LEU A 121 16.06 -4.55 -4.33
CA LEU A 121 16.77 -3.47 -3.64
C LEU A 121 18.29 -3.56 -3.82
N SER A 122 18.86 -4.77 -3.86
CA SER A 122 20.30 -4.98 -4.06
C SER A 122 20.81 -4.52 -5.43
N LYS A 123 19.91 -4.38 -6.42
CA LYS A 123 20.26 -3.93 -7.78
C LYS A 123 20.26 -2.40 -7.90
N ARG A 124 19.72 -1.69 -6.92
CA ARG A 124 19.65 -0.22 -6.93
C ARG A 124 20.98 0.38 -6.46
N ASP A 125 21.42 1.43 -7.13
CA ASP A 125 22.59 2.23 -6.78
C ASP A 125 22.22 3.33 -5.78
N GLU A 126 21.61 2.92 -4.66
CA GLU A 126 21.18 3.79 -3.57
C GLU A 126 21.28 3.06 -2.22
N ASP A 127 21.94 3.70 -1.26
CA ASP A 127 22.12 3.16 0.09
C ASP A 127 20.76 2.89 0.75
N THR A 128 20.52 1.63 1.09
CA THR A 128 19.22 1.15 1.58
C THR A 128 19.39 0.33 2.85
N ILE A 129 18.53 0.59 3.85
CA ILE A 129 18.26 -0.31 4.97
C ILE A 129 16.78 -0.72 4.94
N VAL A 130 16.54 -2.00 5.21
CA VAL A 130 15.20 -2.56 5.44
C VAL A 130 15.13 -3.10 6.86
N VAL A 131 14.08 -2.71 7.59
CA VAL A 131 13.70 -3.30 8.88
C VAL A 131 12.43 -4.11 8.68
N MET A 132 12.51 -5.42 8.87
CA MET A 132 11.37 -6.34 8.80
C MET A 132 11.06 -6.84 10.19
N PHE A 133 9.83 -6.66 10.66
CA PHE A 133 9.43 -7.09 12.01
C PHE A 133 8.04 -7.73 11.97
N GLY A 134 7.85 -8.76 12.79
CA GLY A 134 6.53 -9.32 13.04
C GLY A 134 5.72 -8.37 13.91
N ASP A 135 4.51 -8.02 13.48
CA ASP A 135 3.60 -7.13 14.20
C ASP A 135 2.98 -7.82 15.43
N HIS A 136 2.55 -9.07 15.28
CA HIS A 136 2.06 -9.92 16.36
C HIS A 136 2.11 -11.41 16.01
N LEU A 137 1.85 -12.27 17.00
CA LEU A 137 1.68 -13.71 16.77
C LEU A 137 0.36 -14.02 16.06
N PRO A 138 0.27 -15.12 15.31
CA PRO A 138 -0.97 -15.50 14.63
C PRO A 138 -2.09 -15.79 15.62
N THR A 139 -3.34 -15.47 15.26
CA THR A 139 -4.55 -15.72 16.06
C THR A 139 -4.91 -17.21 16.12
N MET A 140 -4.04 -18.02 16.71
CA MET A 140 -4.15 -19.47 16.87
C MET A 140 -4.47 -19.90 18.31
N GLY A 141 -4.83 -18.95 19.18
CA GLY A 141 -5.10 -19.22 20.60
C GLY A 141 -3.85 -19.52 21.44
N LEU A 142 -2.69 -19.02 21.00
CA LEU A 142 -1.41 -19.21 21.68
C LEU A 142 -1.40 -18.57 23.09
N GLN A 143 -0.74 -19.24 24.02
CA GLN A 143 -0.50 -18.80 25.39
C GLN A 143 1.00 -18.62 25.64
N ASN A 144 1.34 -17.91 26.72
CA ASN A 144 2.73 -17.71 27.12
C ASN A 144 3.51 -19.03 27.29
N SER A 145 2.85 -20.08 27.76
CA SER A 145 3.43 -21.42 27.92
C SER A 145 3.81 -22.09 26.60
N ASP A 146 3.22 -21.68 25.48
CA ASP A 146 3.52 -22.22 24.15
C ASP A 146 4.77 -21.58 23.55
N MET A 147 5.19 -20.43 24.08
CA MET A 147 6.31 -19.65 23.56
C MET A 147 7.60 -19.95 24.33
N LYS A 148 8.70 -20.17 23.61
CA LYS A 148 10.03 -20.27 24.23
C LYS A 148 10.43 -19.02 25.02
N SER A 149 9.91 -17.85 24.62
CA SER A 149 10.08 -16.58 25.32
C SER A 149 9.31 -16.50 26.64
N GLY A 150 8.30 -17.35 26.84
CA GLY A 150 7.32 -17.19 27.92
C GLY A 150 6.38 -16.00 27.73
N ASP A 151 6.35 -15.39 26.54
CA ASP A 151 5.63 -14.15 26.25
C ASP A 151 5.12 -14.12 24.80
N ILE A 152 3.79 -14.04 24.65
CA ILE A 152 3.10 -13.96 23.35
C ILE A 152 3.25 -12.60 22.66
N TYR A 153 3.78 -11.58 23.34
CA TYR A 153 4.02 -10.26 22.76
C TYR A 153 5.43 -10.11 22.18
N LYS A 154 6.30 -11.14 22.30
CA LYS A 154 7.64 -11.14 21.72
C LYS A 154 7.64 -11.73 20.31
N THR A 155 7.72 -10.86 19.31
CA THR A 155 7.93 -11.23 17.90
C THR A 155 9.42 -11.17 17.52
N LYS A 156 9.73 -11.49 16.26
CA LYS A 156 11.07 -11.39 15.68
C LYS A 156 11.15 -10.22 14.72
N TYR A 157 12.35 -9.65 14.61
CA TYR A 157 12.70 -8.73 13.55
C TYR A 157 14.04 -9.12 12.95
N ILE A 158 14.27 -8.71 11.71
CA ILE A 158 15.54 -8.82 11.00
C ILE A 158 15.78 -7.50 10.26
N THR A 159 17.06 -7.19 10.05
CA THR A 159 17.48 -6.05 9.24
C THR A 159 18.31 -6.52 8.05
N TRP A 160 18.22 -5.78 6.96
CA TRP A 160 19.02 -5.99 5.75
C TRP A 160 19.50 -4.63 5.24
N ASN A 161 20.68 -4.59 4.62
CA ASN A 161 21.18 -3.40 3.94
C ASN A 161 22.09 -3.78 2.77
N ASN A 162 22.22 -2.89 1.77
CA ASN A 162 23.14 -3.03 0.65
C ASN A 162 24.49 -2.28 0.86
N MET A 163 24.70 -1.66 2.02
CA MET A 163 25.91 -0.89 2.35
C MET A 163 27.05 -1.73 2.95
N GLY A 164 26.77 -2.98 3.36
CA GLY A 164 27.74 -3.83 4.04
C GLY A 164 27.97 -3.45 5.51
N LEU A 165 26.97 -2.84 6.17
CA LEU A 165 27.03 -2.54 7.60
C LEU A 165 27.16 -3.84 8.43
N PRO A 166 27.89 -3.82 9.56
CA PRO A 166 28.04 -4.98 10.41
C PRO A 166 26.69 -5.40 11.00
N LYS A 167 26.53 -6.72 11.19
CA LYS A 167 25.37 -7.27 11.87
C LYS A 167 25.50 -7.07 13.39
N GLU A 168 24.48 -6.51 14.00
CA GLU A 168 24.36 -6.36 15.45
C GLU A 168 23.05 -7.01 15.94
N ASP A 169 23.12 -7.79 17.02
CA ASP A 169 21.96 -8.37 17.68
C ASP A 169 21.54 -7.51 18.87
N ALA A 170 20.25 -7.20 18.98
CA ALA A 170 19.68 -6.49 20.11
C ALA A 170 18.28 -7.03 20.46
N ASP A 171 17.87 -6.90 21.72
CA ASP A 171 16.47 -7.07 22.15
C ASP A 171 15.87 -5.67 22.25
N LEU A 172 14.93 -5.35 21.36
CA LEU A 172 14.39 -4.00 21.19
C LEU A 172 12.87 -4.04 21.18
N TYR A 173 12.26 -2.99 21.73
CA TYR A 173 10.85 -2.71 21.51
C TYR A 173 10.63 -2.18 20.09
N ALA A 174 9.45 -2.43 19.51
CA ALA A 174 9.11 -1.96 18.17
C ALA A 174 9.30 -0.43 18.00
N TYR A 175 8.97 0.35 19.05
CA TYR A 175 9.13 1.81 19.04
C TYR A 175 10.59 2.28 19.10
N GLN A 176 11.56 1.40 19.39
CA GLN A 176 13.00 1.71 19.36
C GLN A 176 13.65 1.37 18.01
N LEU A 177 13.04 0.49 17.22
CA LEU A 177 13.67 -0.07 16.01
C LEU A 177 14.13 0.99 15.02
N LEU A 178 13.27 1.96 14.70
CA LEU A 178 13.61 3.02 13.75
C LEU A 178 14.78 3.87 14.28
N ALA A 179 14.72 4.29 15.54
CA ALA A 179 15.74 5.10 16.19
C ALA A 179 17.11 4.41 16.24
N GLN A 180 17.15 3.13 16.62
CA GLN A 180 18.37 2.32 16.57
C GLN A 180 18.89 2.22 15.14
N THR A 181 18.01 1.96 14.16
CA THR A 181 18.41 1.74 12.78
C THR A 181 19.05 2.99 12.17
N THR A 182 18.43 4.15 12.34
CA THR A 182 18.97 5.43 11.84
C THR A 182 20.26 5.85 12.53
N ASP A 183 20.46 5.46 13.80
CA ASP A 183 21.71 5.70 14.52
C ASP A 183 22.90 5.04 13.84
N THR A 184 22.71 3.81 13.32
CA THR A 184 23.77 3.05 12.62
C THR A 184 24.26 3.73 11.32
N VAL A 185 23.47 4.64 10.76
CA VAL A 185 23.80 5.40 9.55
C VAL A 185 24.00 6.90 9.82
N GLY A 186 24.12 7.30 11.09
CA GLY A 186 24.41 8.69 11.47
C GLY A 186 23.24 9.67 11.26
N ILE A 187 22.01 9.16 11.20
CA ILE A 187 20.80 9.98 11.13
C ILE A 187 20.28 10.20 12.56
N HIS A 188 20.44 11.44 13.03
CA HIS A 188 20.07 11.89 14.38
C HIS A 188 19.03 13.00 14.34
N GLU A 189 18.16 13.00 13.33
CA GLU A 189 17.12 14.02 13.20
C GLU A 189 15.79 13.55 13.79
N GLY A 190 15.05 14.50 14.38
CA GLY A 190 13.75 14.26 15.00
C GLY A 190 13.79 14.05 16.52
N THR A 191 12.75 14.51 17.21
CA THR A 191 12.75 14.63 18.68
C THR A 191 12.65 13.29 19.39
N ILE A 192 11.72 12.43 18.96
CA ILE A 192 11.54 11.08 19.52
C ILE A 192 12.75 10.19 19.19
N MET A 193 13.29 10.33 17.97
CA MET A 193 14.46 9.60 17.50
C MET A 193 15.69 9.91 18.36
N ASN A 194 16.02 11.19 18.53
CA ASN A 194 17.10 11.63 19.41
C ASN A 194 16.91 11.20 20.85
N TYR A 195 15.66 11.23 21.35
CA TYR A 195 15.38 10.78 22.70
C TYR A 195 15.72 9.29 22.87
N HIS A 196 15.26 8.43 21.96
CA HIS A 196 15.62 7.00 21.98
C HIS A 196 17.13 6.80 21.87
N GLN A 197 17.78 7.38 20.86
CA GLN A 197 19.22 7.22 20.62
C GLN A 197 20.09 7.61 21.83
N THR A 198 19.67 8.63 22.59
CA THR A 198 20.44 9.11 23.75
C THR A 198 20.04 8.46 25.07
N GLN A 199 18.79 8.00 25.25
CA GLN A 199 18.27 7.57 26.54
C GLN A 199 17.97 6.08 26.66
N MET A 200 17.81 5.34 25.56
CA MET A 200 17.34 3.94 25.63
C MET A 200 18.32 2.98 26.34
N ASN A 201 19.60 3.33 26.40
CA ASN A 201 20.64 2.58 27.12
C ASN A 201 20.84 3.03 28.57
N SER A 202 19.97 3.91 29.09
CA SER A 202 19.98 4.34 30.48
C SER A 202 19.78 3.15 31.43
N THR A 203 20.53 3.13 32.53
CA THR A 203 20.28 2.17 33.62
C THR A 203 19.03 2.50 34.43
N ASP A 204 18.47 3.70 34.25
CA ASP A 204 17.22 4.14 34.85
C ASP A 204 16.09 4.06 33.81
N GLU A 205 15.53 2.85 33.67
CA GLU A 205 14.44 2.55 32.73
C GLU A 205 13.18 3.36 33.04
N ALA A 206 12.89 3.62 34.32
CA ALA A 206 11.73 4.39 34.73
C ALA A 206 11.82 5.84 34.24
N SER A 207 12.98 6.49 34.45
CA SER A 207 13.21 7.84 33.94
C SER A 207 13.17 7.90 32.40
N TYR A 208 13.68 6.86 31.72
CA TYR A 208 13.58 6.74 30.27
C TYR A 208 12.12 6.69 29.79
N GLN A 209 11.27 5.88 30.42
CA GLN A 209 9.85 5.78 30.04
C GLN A 209 9.07 7.05 30.42
N ASP A 210 9.29 7.60 31.62
CA ASP A 210 8.62 8.83 32.06
C ASP A 210 8.92 10.02 31.12
N GLY A 211 10.17 10.14 30.66
CA GLY A 211 10.54 11.18 29.71
C GLY A 211 9.97 10.94 28.31
N LEU A 212 9.85 9.68 27.87
CA LEU A 212 9.20 9.33 26.61
C LEU A 212 7.72 9.69 26.65
N ASP A 213 7.02 9.30 27.72
CA ASP A 213 5.61 9.59 27.95
C ASP A 213 5.34 11.10 27.97
N LEU A 214 6.19 11.87 28.68
CA LEU A 214 6.07 13.32 28.73
C LEU A 214 6.24 13.96 27.35
N LEU A 215 7.22 13.48 26.58
CA LEU A 215 7.49 13.99 25.24
C LEU A 215 6.36 13.64 24.26
N GLN A 216 5.86 12.40 24.30
CA GLN A 216 4.70 11.97 23.52
C GLN A 216 3.46 12.78 23.87
N TYR A 217 3.21 13.02 25.16
CA TYR A 217 2.09 13.84 25.61
C TYR A 217 2.21 15.27 25.08
N ASP A 218 3.38 15.90 25.19
CA ASP A 218 3.59 17.28 24.73
C ASP A 218 3.37 17.44 23.22
N ILE A 219 3.84 16.48 22.42
CA ILE A 219 3.71 16.47 20.95
C ILE A 219 2.26 16.21 20.54
N LEU A 220 1.58 15.22 21.12
CA LEU A 220 0.27 14.76 20.67
C LEU A 220 -0.90 15.57 21.26
N TYR A 221 -0.79 15.96 22.53
CA TYR A 221 -1.91 16.51 23.30
C TYR A 221 -1.59 17.82 24.02
N GLY A 222 -0.31 18.10 24.23
CA GLY A 222 0.18 19.22 25.01
C GLY A 222 0.28 20.51 24.20
N LYS A 223 1.20 21.36 24.62
CA LYS A 223 1.42 22.67 24.00
C LYS A 223 2.59 22.67 23.04
N ARG A 224 3.16 21.50 22.70
CA ARG A 224 4.36 21.38 21.87
C ARG A 224 5.50 22.26 22.40
N TYR A 225 5.76 22.23 23.71
CA TYR A 225 6.89 22.91 24.33
C TYR A 225 8.23 22.50 23.70
N CYS A 226 8.40 21.23 23.30
CA CYS A 226 9.58 20.77 22.57
C CYS A 226 9.80 21.51 21.23
N TYR A 227 8.75 22.17 20.71
CA TYR A 227 8.74 22.95 19.48
C TYR A 227 8.37 24.43 19.73
N ASN A 228 8.61 24.94 20.93
CA ASN A 228 8.31 26.34 21.30
C ASN A 228 6.86 26.77 21.03
N GLY A 229 5.90 25.86 21.18
CA GLY A 229 4.49 26.15 20.91
C GLY A 229 4.06 26.03 19.45
N THR A 230 4.94 25.61 18.56
CA THR A 230 4.68 25.54 17.11
C THR A 230 4.42 24.12 16.64
N ASP A 231 3.58 23.98 15.62
CA ASP A 231 3.36 22.71 14.93
C ASP A 231 4.32 22.58 13.75
N LEU A 232 5.51 22.04 14.00
CA LEU A 232 6.57 21.92 12.97
C LEU A 232 6.25 20.83 11.92
N TYR A 233 5.45 19.84 12.31
CA TYR A 233 5.14 18.67 11.49
C TYR A 233 3.63 18.53 11.35
N PRO A 234 2.96 19.44 10.62
CA PRO A 234 1.53 19.34 10.37
C PRO A 234 1.21 18.10 9.53
N ALA A 235 -0.06 17.70 9.53
CA ALA A 235 -0.53 16.59 8.72
C ALA A 235 -0.27 16.86 7.22
N SER A 236 0.19 15.85 6.49
CA SER A 236 0.39 15.91 5.04
C SER A 236 -0.93 15.91 4.28
N ASP A 237 -0.91 16.45 3.06
CA ASP A 237 -1.97 16.27 2.08
C ASP A 237 -1.78 14.91 1.37
N LEU A 238 -2.19 13.85 2.07
CA LEU A 238 -1.92 12.47 1.66
C LEU A 238 -2.57 12.15 0.32
N VAL A 239 -1.77 11.82 -0.67
CA VAL A 239 -2.22 11.40 -2.00
C VAL A 239 -2.43 9.89 -2.03
N MET A 240 -3.61 9.44 -2.48
CA MET A 240 -3.89 8.02 -2.64
C MET A 240 -3.26 7.50 -3.94
N GLY A 241 -2.30 6.58 -3.80
CA GLY A 241 -1.55 5.97 -4.89
C GLY A 241 -0.52 6.89 -5.55
N ILE A 242 0.26 6.31 -6.45
CA ILE A 242 1.28 7.02 -7.26
C ILE A 242 0.94 6.96 -8.75
N ASP A 243 0.42 5.83 -9.22
CA ASP A 243 0.14 5.57 -10.63
C ASP A 243 -1.01 6.43 -11.15
N LYS A 244 -0.73 7.24 -12.18
CA LYS A 244 -1.73 8.08 -12.84
C LYS A 244 -2.72 7.22 -13.61
N VAL A 245 -3.99 7.60 -13.58
CA VAL A 245 -5.05 6.96 -14.36
C VAL A 245 -5.42 7.91 -15.50
N ASP A 246 -5.49 7.42 -16.71
CA ASP A 246 -5.91 8.22 -17.87
C ASP A 246 -6.70 7.38 -18.86
N ILE A 247 -7.53 8.06 -19.66
CA ILE A 247 -8.29 7.48 -20.76
C ILE A 247 -7.58 7.86 -22.06
N THR A 248 -7.18 6.87 -22.84
CA THR A 248 -6.49 7.08 -24.11
C THR A 248 -7.43 7.03 -25.31
N ASN A 249 -8.46 6.19 -25.25
CA ASN A 249 -9.41 6.02 -26.34
C ASN A 249 -10.73 5.42 -25.84
N VAL A 250 -11.81 5.66 -26.58
CA VAL A 250 -13.11 5.04 -26.34
C VAL A 250 -13.69 4.57 -27.66
N SER A 251 -14.17 3.32 -27.71
CA SER A 251 -14.74 2.77 -28.94
C SER A 251 -15.88 1.80 -28.70
N ASP A 252 -16.85 1.80 -29.60
CA ASP A 252 -17.98 0.89 -29.57
C ASP A 252 -17.56 -0.52 -29.99
N SER A 253 -18.21 -1.53 -29.40
CA SER A 253 -18.10 -2.91 -29.86
C SER A 253 -18.67 -3.05 -31.27
N SER A 254 -18.21 -4.06 -32.01
CA SER A 254 -18.77 -4.38 -33.34
C SER A 254 -20.26 -4.76 -33.30
N THR A 255 -20.77 -5.16 -32.14
CA THR A 255 -22.18 -5.49 -31.89
C THR A 255 -23.02 -4.26 -31.53
N GLY A 256 -22.40 -3.13 -31.18
CA GLY A 256 -23.07 -1.87 -30.83
C GLY A 256 -23.74 -1.85 -29.46
N ASP A 257 -23.51 -2.85 -28.62
CA ASP A 257 -24.12 -2.99 -27.28
C ASP A 257 -23.21 -2.56 -26.14
N THR A 258 -21.92 -2.44 -26.41
CA THR A 258 -20.86 -2.22 -25.42
C THR A 258 -19.95 -1.10 -25.88
N VAL A 259 -19.49 -0.27 -24.94
CA VAL A 259 -18.46 0.73 -25.17
C VAL A 259 -17.23 0.34 -24.36
N TYR A 260 -16.09 0.22 -25.05
CA TYR A 260 -14.79 -0.06 -24.46
C TYR A 260 -14.04 1.24 -24.18
N ILE A 261 -13.54 1.37 -22.96
CA ILE A 261 -12.75 2.50 -22.51
C ILE A 261 -11.33 2.00 -22.31
N TYR A 262 -10.40 2.53 -23.10
CA TYR A 262 -8.99 2.19 -23.08
C TYR A 262 -8.20 3.23 -22.31
N GLY A 263 -7.17 2.80 -21.60
CA GLY A 263 -6.39 3.69 -20.76
C GLY A 263 -5.23 3.00 -20.07
N HIS A 264 -4.73 3.62 -19.01
CA HIS A 264 -3.62 3.10 -18.21
C HIS A 264 -4.01 2.94 -16.74
N ASN A 265 -3.35 1.99 -16.08
CA ASN A 265 -3.41 1.75 -14.63
C ASN A 265 -4.81 1.53 -14.07
N PHE A 266 -5.70 0.92 -14.86
CA PHE A 266 -6.97 0.44 -14.35
C PHE A 266 -6.75 -0.75 -13.40
N THR A 267 -7.61 -0.87 -12.41
CA THR A 267 -7.63 -1.97 -11.45
C THR A 267 -9.03 -2.56 -11.35
N ASN A 268 -9.20 -3.66 -10.61
CA ASN A 268 -10.52 -4.21 -10.28
C ASN A 268 -11.44 -3.17 -9.58
N TRP A 269 -10.86 -2.12 -9.02
CA TRP A 269 -11.53 -1.02 -8.33
C TRP A 269 -11.73 0.24 -9.19
N SER A 270 -11.34 0.20 -10.46
CA SER A 270 -11.70 1.24 -11.42
C SER A 270 -13.20 1.18 -11.72
N LYS A 271 -13.86 2.34 -11.68
CA LYS A 271 -15.27 2.54 -12.04
C LYS A 271 -15.40 3.71 -12.99
N VAL A 272 -16.32 3.56 -13.93
CA VAL A 272 -16.60 4.58 -14.95
C VAL A 272 -17.68 5.53 -14.44
N TYR A 273 -17.46 6.82 -14.65
CA TYR A 273 -18.40 7.90 -14.36
C TYR A 273 -18.70 8.65 -15.66
N ILE A 274 -19.99 8.80 -15.97
CA ILE A 274 -20.52 9.53 -17.12
C ILE A 274 -21.19 10.79 -16.58
N ASN A 275 -20.72 11.98 -16.97
CA ASN A 275 -21.19 13.27 -16.44
C ASN A 275 -21.27 13.26 -14.89
N ASP A 276 -20.17 12.83 -14.25
CA ASP A 276 -20.03 12.65 -12.80
C ASP A 276 -20.98 11.63 -12.13
N SER A 277 -21.75 10.86 -12.91
CA SER A 277 -22.61 9.79 -12.42
C SER A 277 -21.97 8.42 -12.64
N LYS A 278 -21.78 7.65 -11.57
CA LYS A 278 -21.22 6.29 -11.66
C LYS A 278 -22.15 5.38 -12.46
N VAL A 279 -21.61 4.69 -13.46
CA VAL A 279 -22.33 3.69 -14.27
C VAL A 279 -21.83 2.28 -13.98
N ALA A 280 -22.64 1.28 -14.33
CA ALA A 280 -22.23 -0.11 -14.26
C ALA A 280 -21.06 -0.34 -15.23
N SER A 281 -19.94 -0.80 -14.70
CA SER A 281 -18.70 -1.00 -15.47
C SER A 281 -18.06 -2.34 -15.12
N THR A 282 -17.47 -2.96 -16.14
CA THR A 282 -16.75 -4.23 -16.04
C THR A 282 -15.26 -3.99 -16.25
N TYR A 283 -14.44 -4.43 -15.30
CA TYR A 283 -12.98 -4.49 -15.48
C TYR A 283 -12.61 -5.67 -16.37
N LEU A 284 -11.88 -5.40 -17.46
CA LEU A 284 -11.41 -6.45 -18.38
C LEU A 284 -9.90 -6.66 -18.26
N SER A 285 -9.14 -5.58 -18.12
CA SER A 285 -7.69 -5.61 -17.90
C SER A 285 -7.20 -4.24 -17.39
N ALA A 286 -5.92 -4.15 -17.04
CA ALA A 286 -5.29 -2.92 -16.56
C ALA A 286 -5.32 -1.76 -17.58
N GLY A 287 -5.71 -2.02 -18.83
CA GLY A 287 -5.91 -0.99 -19.85
C GLY A 287 -7.30 -0.97 -20.49
N VAL A 288 -8.27 -1.77 -20.02
CA VAL A 288 -9.62 -1.81 -20.63
C VAL A 288 -10.73 -1.96 -19.59
N LEU A 289 -11.70 -1.06 -19.66
CA LEU A 289 -13.01 -1.16 -19.01
C LEU A 289 -14.12 -1.29 -20.06
N ALA A 290 -15.27 -1.81 -19.66
CA ALA A 290 -16.46 -1.86 -20.51
C ALA A 290 -17.70 -1.32 -19.78
N ILE A 291 -18.51 -0.56 -20.49
CA ILE A 291 -19.86 -0.13 -20.07
C ILE A 291 -20.87 -0.54 -21.15
N LYS A 292 -22.16 -0.50 -20.84
CA LYS A 292 -23.18 -0.70 -21.86
C LYS A 292 -23.33 0.56 -22.70
N LYS A 293 -23.63 0.41 -23.99
CA LYS A 293 -23.90 1.54 -24.90
C LYS A 293 -25.11 2.38 -24.45
N GLU A 294 -26.10 1.77 -23.78
CA GLU A 294 -27.27 2.50 -23.25
C GLU A 294 -26.95 3.48 -22.11
N ASP A 295 -25.78 3.35 -21.46
CA ASP A 295 -25.35 4.19 -20.35
C ASP A 295 -24.60 5.46 -20.80
N ILE A 296 -24.43 5.68 -22.11
CA ILE A 296 -23.67 6.82 -22.65
C ILE A 296 -24.29 7.38 -23.95
N SER A 297 -24.25 8.71 -24.10
CA SER A 297 -24.73 9.46 -25.26
C SER A 297 -23.61 10.30 -25.87
N ASP A 298 -23.75 10.64 -27.15
CA ASP A 298 -22.83 11.55 -27.85
C ASP A 298 -22.64 12.86 -27.08
N GLY A 299 -21.39 13.28 -26.91
CA GLY A 299 -21.00 14.47 -26.15
C GLY A 299 -20.85 14.25 -24.64
N ASP A 300 -21.16 13.07 -24.10
CA ASP A 300 -20.99 12.79 -22.68
C ASP A 300 -19.52 12.77 -22.24
N GLU A 301 -19.27 13.24 -21.03
CA GLU A 301 -17.94 13.23 -20.41
C GLU A 301 -17.70 11.96 -19.61
N ILE A 302 -16.62 11.25 -19.96
CA ILE A 302 -16.18 10.02 -19.30
C ILE A 302 -15.01 10.33 -18.38
N THR A 303 -15.09 9.84 -17.15
CA THR A 303 -13.95 9.79 -16.23
C THR A 303 -13.86 8.40 -15.59
N VAL A 304 -12.65 8.00 -15.22
CA VAL A 304 -12.40 6.73 -14.52
C VAL A 304 -11.90 7.04 -13.12
N CYS A 305 -12.56 6.47 -12.11
CA CYS A 305 -12.20 6.65 -10.71
C CYS A 305 -11.76 5.32 -10.10
N GLN A 306 -10.65 5.31 -9.36
CA GLN A 306 -10.30 4.21 -8.44
C GLN A 306 -11.07 4.43 -7.14
N VAL A 307 -11.95 3.49 -6.81
CA VAL A 307 -12.88 3.65 -5.69
C VAL A 307 -12.68 2.59 -4.62
N GLY A 308 -12.71 3.06 -3.38
CA GLY A 308 -12.81 2.23 -2.21
C GLY A 308 -14.24 1.73 -1.92
N SER A 309 -14.40 1.05 -0.79
CA SER A 309 -15.72 0.78 -0.20
C SER A 309 -16.55 2.05 0.00
N SER A 310 -17.87 1.89 0.04
CA SER A 310 -18.83 3.00 0.14
C SER A 310 -18.64 4.09 -0.93
N ASP A 311 -18.09 3.72 -2.10
CA ASP A 311 -17.86 4.60 -3.24
C ASP A 311 -16.94 5.80 -2.96
N THR A 312 -16.06 5.68 -1.96
CA THR A 312 -15.05 6.71 -1.70
C THR A 312 -14.08 6.78 -2.88
N ILE A 313 -14.01 7.92 -3.56
CA ILE A 313 -13.07 8.14 -4.67
C ILE A 313 -11.68 8.39 -4.07
N PHE A 314 -10.72 7.54 -4.40
CA PHE A 314 -9.32 7.70 -4.02
C PHE A 314 -8.53 8.47 -5.06
N ARG A 315 -8.78 8.18 -6.34
CA ARG A 315 -8.12 8.84 -7.46
C ARG A 315 -9.08 8.92 -8.64
N LYS A 316 -9.06 10.04 -9.36
CA LYS A 316 -9.80 10.27 -10.61
C LYS A 316 -8.80 10.29 -11.77
N SER A 317 -9.25 9.96 -12.97
CA SER A 317 -8.42 10.07 -14.17
C SER A 317 -7.91 11.51 -14.36
N GLU A 318 -6.67 11.63 -14.83
CA GLU A 318 -6.01 12.94 -15.06
C GLU A 318 -6.73 13.74 -16.15
N ASN A 319 -7.40 13.03 -17.08
CA ASN A 319 -8.21 13.61 -18.12
C ASN A 319 -9.68 13.20 -18.00
N THR A 320 -10.52 14.05 -18.58
CA THR A 320 -11.90 13.75 -18.98
C THR A 320 -11.90 13.45 -20.47
N TYR A 321 -12.62 12.42 -20.90
CA TYR A 321 -12.75 12.06 -22.31
C TYR A 321 -14.18 12.34 -22.77
N THR A 322 -14.35 13.17 -23.80
CA THR A 322 -15.67 13.40 -24.41
C THR A 322 -15.96 12.28 -25.41
N TYR A 323 -17.05 11.56 -25.19
CA TYR A 323 -17.49 10.51 -26.07
C TYR A 323 -18.05 11.07 -27.39
N VAL A 324 -17.60 10.50 -28.50
CA VAL A 324 -18.09 10.83 -29.84
C VAL A 324 -18.74 9.58 -30.41
N ASP A 325 -20.06 9.63 -30.60
CA ASP A 325 -20.80 8.51 -31.18
C ASP A 325 -20.53 8.46 -32.69
N PRO A 326 -19.96 7.35 -33.21
CA PRO A 326 -19.70 7.21 -34.65
C PRO A 326 -20.97 7.28 -35.53
N ALA A 327 -22.16 7.11 -34.94
CA ALA A 327 -23.44 7.20 -35.65
C ALA A 327 -24.01 8.63 -35.74
N VAL A 328 -23.43 9.60 -35.03
CA VAL A 328 -23.86 11.00 -35.05
C VAL A 328 -23.03 11.79 -36.06
N GLU A 329 -23.68 12.45 -37.02
CA GLU A 329 -23.00 13.37 -37.93
C GLU A 329 -22.64 14.64 -37.18
N HIS A 330 -21.34 14.87 -37.03
CA HIS A 330 -20.78 16.12 -36.56
C HIS A 330 -20.42 16.97 -37.78
N ASP A 331 -21.07 18.11 -37.94
CA ASP A 331 -20.69 19.09 -38.96
C ASP A 331 -19.25 19.53 -38.67
N SER A 332 -18.30 19.10 -39.50
CA SER A 332 -16.95 19.65 -39.47
C SER A 332 -17.08 21.14 -39.75
N GLU A 333 -16.73 22.00 -38.79
CA GLU A 333 -16.55 23.42 -39.07
C GLU A 333 -15.52 23.54 -40.20
N SER A 334 -16.02 23.77 -41.41
CA SER A 334 -15.22 24.20 -42.53
C SER A 334 -14.70 25.59 -42.16
N GLU A 335 -13.38 25.72 -42.04
CA GLU A 335 -12.71 27.01 -42.16
C GLU A 335 -13.21 27.70 -43.43
N THR A 336 -14.11 28.67 -43.30
CA THR A 336 -14.53 29.53 -44.40
C THR A 336 -14.00 30.94 -44.21
N ASP A 337 -13.40 31.39 -45.30
CA ASP A 337 -13.30 32.77 -45.78
C ASP A 337 -12.20 33.66 -45.17
N GLU A 338 -10.97 33.48 -45.67
CA GLU A 338 -10.12 34.63 -45.94
C GLU A 338 -10.76 35.46 -47.08
N PRO A 339 -11.05 36.76 -46.87
CA PRO A 339 -11.48 37.62 -47.95
C PRO A 339 -10.26 37.98 -48.81
N THR A 340 -10.37 37.68 -50.09
CA THR A 340 -9.46 38.19 -51.11
C THR A 340 -9.68 39.70 -51.27
N GLU A 341 -8.78 40.51 -50.72
CA GLU A 341 -8.68 41.93 -51.08
C GLU A 341 -8.03 42.07 -52.46
N ASN A 342 -8.86 42.45 -53.43
CA ASN A 342 -8.43 43.17 -54.63
C ASN A 342 -8.64 44.67 -54.39
N GLN A 343 -7.55 45.44 -54.21
CA GLN A 343 -7.29 46.69 -54.94
C GLN A 343 -5.89 47.26 -54.70
#